data_AF-A0A7C5UVC6-F1
#
_entry.id   AF-A0A7C5UVC6-F1
#
_cell.length_a   1.000
_cell.length_b   1.000
_cell.length_c   1.000
_cell.angle_alpha   90.00
_cell.angle_beta   90.00
_cell.angle_gamma   90.00
#
_symmetry.space_group_name_H-M   'P 1'
#
loop_
_entity.id
_entity.type
_entity.pdbx_description
1 polymer ?
#
loop_
_entity_poly.entity_id
_entity_poly.type
_entity_poly.pdbx_seq_one_letter_code
_entity_poly.pdbx_strand_id
1 'polypeptide(L)'
;DVIKLMKNRWMLGLADQLYRSLGSVGANLAEGYSRGTGKDRARFYEYALGSARESRDWYYKARHILGEAVLHHRLTLLSEVIRLLLTMVPQQRGRILREQPITYQTDAGASGLDAFGLDASGLDVFTDKQDLFDLLQNIPY
;
A
#
# COMPACT_ATOMS: atom_id res chain seq x y z
N ASP A 1 -0.21 20.00 14.26
CA ASP A 1 -1.01 18.93 14.93
C ASP A 1 -0.23 18.25 16.03
N VAL A 2 0.94 17.68 15.76
CA VAL A 2 1.82 17.05 16.78
C VAL A 2 2.04 17.95 18.00
N ILE A 3 2.40 19.22 17.81
CA ILE A 3 2.57 20.19 18.90
C ILE A 3 1.28 20.37 19.73
N LYS A 4 0.11 20.33 19.08
CA LYS A 4 -1.19 20.41 19.77
C LYS A 4 -1.42 19.16 20.61
N LEU A 5 -1.06 17.98 20.11
CA LEU A 5 -1.15 16.72 20.86
C LEU A 5 -0.19 16.69 22.05
N MET A 6 1.04 17.18 21.88
CA MET A 6 2.04 17.20 22.95
C MET A 6 1.63 18.07 24.16
N LYS A 7 0.70 19.03 23.98
CA LYS A 7 0.14 19.81 25.09
C LYS A 7 -0.73 18.96 26.04
N ASN A 8 -1.19 17.80 25.60
CA ASN A 8 -1.92 16.84 26.43
C ASN A 8 -0.96 15.71 26.86
N ARG A 9 -0.71 15.60 28.17
CA ARG A 9 0.28 14.66 28.73
C ARG A 9 0.02 13.20 28.35
N TRP A 10 -1.23 12.80 28.21
CA TRP A 10 -1.64 11.43 27.84
C TRP A 10 -1.41 11.13 26.35
N MET A 11 -1.22 12.18 25.54
CA MET A 11 -1.03 12.08 24.09
C MET A 11 0.44 12.15 23.68
N LEU A 12 1.38 12.37 24.62
CA LEU A 12 2.81 12.53 24.30
C LEU A 12 3.38 11.35 23.51
N GLY A 13 3.11 10.12 23.97
CA GLY A 13 3.59 8.91 23.28
C GLY A 13 3.01 8.77 21.88
N LEU A 14 1.71 9.06 21.72
CA LEU A 14 1.07 9.04 20.39
C LEU A 14 1.63 10.13 19.48
N ALA A 15 1.84 11.34 20.01
CA ALA A 15 2.37 12.47 19.27
C ALA A 15 3.79 12.19 18.76
N ASP A 16 4.62 11.52 19.57
CA ASP A 16 5.95 11.07 19.16
C ASP A 16 5.88 10.05 18.02
N GLN A 17 5.03 9.02 18.15
CA GLN A 17 4.87 8.02 17.09
C GLN A 17 4.32 8.63 15.79
N LEU A 18 3.35 9.55 15.90
CA LEU A 18 2.84 10.31 14.75
C LEU A 18 3.95 11.14 14.09
N TYR A 19 4.76 11.84 14.88
CA TYR A 19 5.84 12.67 14.37
C TYR A 19 6.90 11.83 13.63
N ARG A 20 7.31 10.71 14.23
CA ARG A 20 8.32 9.80 13.66
C ARG A 20 7.81 9.14 12.38
N SER A 21 6.58 8.64 12.37
CA SER A 21 5.98 8.04 11.18
C SER A 21 5.83 9.05 10.04
N LEU A 22 5.36 10.29 10.31
CA LEU A 22 5.29 11.35 9.29
C LEU A 22 6.67 11.73 8.75
N GLY A 23 7.67 11.89 9.62
CA GLY A 23 9.04 12.17 9.19
C GLY A 23 9.64 11.04 8.34
N SER A 24 9.33 9.79 8.69
CA SER A 24 9.76 8.59 7.97
C SER A 24 9.21 8.52 6.54
N VAL A 25 7.99 9.02 6.28
CA VAL A 25 7.44 9.09 4.91
C VAL A 25 8.35 9.93 4.00
N GLY A 26 8.67 11.15 4.42
CA GLY A 26 9.52 12.06 3.66
C GLY A 26 10.95 11.54 3.52
N ALA A 27 11.51 11.00 4.61
CA ALA A 27 12.87 10.46 4.62
C ALA A 27 13.02 9.29 3.62
N ASN A 28 12.08 8.33 3.64
CA ASN A 28 12.12 7.19 2.72
C ASN A 28 11.89 7.62 1.26
N LEU A 29 11.03 8.61 1.01
CA LEU A 29 10.87 9.15 -0.35
C LEU A 29 12.17 9.76 -0.89
N ALA A 30 12.84 10.59 -0.10
CA ALA A 30 14.11 11.22 -0.47
C ALA A 30 15.23 10.20 -0.68
N GLU A 31 15.32 9.23 0.24
CA GLU A 31 16.29 8.14 0.16
C GLU A 31 16.05 7.25 -1.06
N GLY A 32 14.78 6.92 -1.31
CA GLY A 32 14.35 6.19 -2.50
C GLY A 32 14.70 6.95 -3.77
N TYR A 33 14.36 8.24 -3.88
CA TYR A 33 14.68 9.05 -5.06
C TYR A 33 16.19 9.07 -5.39
N SER A 34 17.04 8.96 -4.37
CA SER A 34 18.49 8.95 -4.51
C SER A 34 19.07 7.61 -4.98
N ARG A 35 18.25 6.54 -5.13
CA ARG A 35 18.75 5.21 -5.55
C ARG A 35 18.86 5.08 -7.08
N GLY A 36 19.93 4.43 -7.53
CA GLY A 36 20.23 4.23 -8.94
C GLY A 36 19.32 3.21 -9.65
N THR A 37 18.87 2.16 -8.95
CA THR A 37 18.05 1.09 -9.56
C THR A 37 16.57 1.19 -9.15
N GLY A 38 15.67 0.84 -10.07
CA GLY A 38 14.23 0.83 -9.79
C GLY A 38 13.85 -0.12 -8.64
N LYS A 39 14.50 -1.28 -8.54
CA LYS A 39 14.26 -2.25 -7.46
C LYS A 39 14.59 -1.65 -6.08
N ASP A 40 15.71 -0.93 -5.96
CA ASP A 40 16.08 -0.29 -4.70
C ASP A 40 15.16 0.91 -4.40
N ARG A 41 14.80 1.72 -5.41
CA ARG A 41 13.80 2.79 -5.27
C ARG A 41 12.48 2.26 -4.73
N ALA A 42 11.99 1.16 -5.30
CA ALA A 42 10.72 0.53 -4.92
C ALA A 42 10.70 0.13 -3.44
N ARG A 43 11.80 -0.43 -2.91
CA ARG A 43 11.89 -0.83 -1.50
C ARG A 43 11.71 0.37 -0.55
N PHE A 44 12.34 1.50 -0.85
CA PHE A 44 12.16 2.71 -0.05
C PHE A 44 10.73 3.28 -0.18
N TYR A 45 10.13 3.24 -1.37
CA TYR A 45 8.74 3.64 -1.53
C TYR A 45 7.75 2.74 -0.77
N GLU A 46 8.06 1.45 -0.62
CA GLU A 46 7.31 0.54 0.25
C GLU A 46 7.41 0.91 1.73
N TYR A 47 8.60 1.30 2.20
CA TYR A 47 8.76 1.83 3.56
C TYR A 47 8.00 3.13 3.78
N ALA A 48 8.05 4.06 2.81
CA ALA A 48 7.26 5.29 2.84
C ALA A 48 5.75 4.98 2.91
N LEU A 49 5.28 3.98 2.14
CA LEU A 49 3.89 3.54 2.13
C LEU A 49 3.47 2.96 3.49
N GLY A 50 4.33 2.16 4.12
CA GLY A 50 4.13 1.65 5.47
C GLY A 50 3.98 2.79 6.49
N SER A 51 4.92 3.73 6.51
CA SER A 51 4.87 4.88 7.42
C SER A 51 3.68 5.80 7.17
N ALA A 52 3.22 5.96 5.93
CA ALA A 52 2.04 6.77 5.61
C ALA A 52 0.74 6.13 6.13
N ARG A 53 0.63 4.79 6.03
CA ARG A 53 -0.50 4.03 6.61
C ARG A 53 -0.50 4.10 8.13
N GLU A 54 0.68 3.95 8.74
CA GLU A 54 0.85 4.10 10.19
C GLU A 54 0.45 5.52 10.66
N SER A 55 0.86 6.56 9.93
CA SER A 55 0.49 7.94 10.22
C SER A 55 -1.03 8.14 10.22
N ARG A 56 -1.77 7.49 9.31
CA ARG A 56 -3.25 7.56 9.28
C ARG A 56 -3.87 6.96 10.55
N ASP A 57 -3.36 5.82 11.01
CA ASP A 57 -3.82 5.18 12.24
C ASP A 57 -3.58 6.08 13.46
N TRP A 58 -2.40 6.71 13.56
CA TRP A 58 -2.11 7.67 14.62
C TRP A 58 -3.02 8.90 14.59
N TYR A 59 -3.28 9.46 13.41
CA TYR A 59 -4.24 10.56 13.25
C TYR A 59 -5.65 10.16 13.68
N TYR A 60 -6.11 8.97 13.28
CA TYR A 60 -7.42 8.48 13.67
C TYR A 60 -7.54 8.30 15.19
N LYS A 61 -6.51 7.74 15.85
CA LYS A 61 -6.47 7.64 17.32
C LYS A 61 -6.47 9.02 18.00
N ALA A 62 -5.88 10.04 17.37
CA ALA A 62 -5.84 11.41 17.86
C ALA A 62 -7.10 12.26 17.59
N ARG A 63 -8.12 11.72 16.89
CA ARG A 63 -9.30 12.47 16.39
C ARG A 63 -9.99 13.33 17.45
N HIS A 64 -10.13 12.79 18.66
CA HIS A 64 -10.82 13.43 19.78
C HIS A 64 -10.16 14.73 20.24
N ILE A 65 -8.88 14.93 19.95
CA ILE A 65 -8.11 16.12 20.35
C ILE A 65 -7.91 17.09 19.18
N LEU A 66 -7.77 16.57 17.96
CA LEU A 66 -7.45 17.38 16.78
C LEU A 66 -8.66 18.14 16.24
N GLY A 67 -9.85 17.54 16.34
CA GLY A 67 -11.09 18.04 15.73
C GLY A 67 -11.26 17.57 14.29
N GLU A 68 -12.52 17.43 13.87
CA GLU A 68 -12.92 16.82 12.59
C GLU A 68 -12.27 17.48 11.36
N ALA A 69 -12.28 18.82 11.28
CA ALA A 69 -11.72 19.53 10.12
C ALA A 69 -10.22 19.24 9.91
N VAL A 70 -9.44 19.22 11.00
CA VAL A 70 -8.01 18.92 10.95
C VAL A 70 -7.79 17.45 10.60
N LEU A 71 -8.52 16.54 11.25
CA LEU A 71 -8.43 15.11 10.97
C LEU A 71 -8.70 14.82 9.50
N HIS A 72 -9.84 15.30 8.98
CA HIS A 72 -10.25 15.09 7.60
C HIS A 72 -9.17 15.56 6.63
N HIS A 73 -8.71 16.81 6.79
CA HIS A 73 -7.66 17.37 5.94
C HIS A 73 -6.38 16.51 5.92
N ARG A 74 -5.93 16.02 7.09
CA ARG A 74 -4.71 15.19 7.18
C ARG A 74 -4.90 13.80 6.61
N LEU A 75 -6.05 13.17 6.84
CA LEU A 75 -6.36 11.87 6.26
C LEU A 75 -6.51 11.95 4.74
N THR A 76 -7.05 13.04 4.19
CA THR A 76 -7.10 13.28 2.74
C THR A 76 -5.70 13.37 2.15
N LEU A 77 -4.81 14.18 2.73
CA LEU A 77 -3.43 14.31 2.27
C LEU A 77 -2.66 12.98 2.33
N LEU A 78 -2.78 12.23 3.43
CA LEU A 78 -2.15 10.92 3.54
C LEU A 78 -2.71 9.92 2.53
N SER A 79 -4.02 9.98 2.26
CA SER A 79 -4.64 9.16 1.21
C SER A 79 -4.09 9.48 -0.18
N GLU A 80 -3.83 10.75 -0.48
CA GLU A 80 -3.19 11.16 -1.74
C GLU A 80 -1.77 10.61 -1.86
N VAL A 81 -0.96 10.76 -0.81
CA VAL A 81 0.41 10.22 -0.76
C VAL A 81 0.40 8.69 -0.95
N ILE A 82 -0.51 7.99 -0.27
CA ILE A 82 -0.66 6.53 -0.42
C ILE A 82 -1.02 6.14 -1.85
N ARG A 83 -1.95 6.84 -2.51
CA ARG A 83 -2.33 6.57 -3.92
C ARG A 83 -1.15 6.76 -4.88
N LEU A 84 -0.35 7.79 -4.66
CA LEU A 84 0.88 8.02 -5.44
C LEU A 84 1.87 6.88 -5.22
N LEU A 85 2.14 6.50 -3.97
CA LEU A 85 3.06 5.41 -3.64
C LEU A 85 2.62 4.06 -4.20
N LEU A 86 1.33 3.73 -4.13
CA LEU A 86 0.76 2.52 -4.72
C LEU A 86 0.94 2.46 -6.25
N THR A 87 1.01 3.62 -6.89
CA THR A 87 1.27 3.72 -8.34
C THR A 87 2.77 3.64 -8.64
N MET A 88 3.61 4.32 -7.84
CA MET A 88 5.05 4.42 -8.06
C MET A 88 5.81 3.12 -7.75
N VAL A 89 5.45 2.39 -6.70
CA VAL A 89 6.11 1.13 -6.32
C VAL A 89 6.15 0.11 -7.48
N PRO A 90 5.02 -0.27 -8.11
CA PRO A 90 5.05 -1.22 -9.23
C PRO A 90 5.75 -0.64 -10.46
N GLN A 91 5.65 0.68 -10.72
CA GLN A 91 6.39 1.32 -11.81
C GLN A 91 7.90 1.18 -11.64
N GLN A 92 8.42 1.32 -10.42
CA GLN A 92 9.85 1.18 -10.14
C GLN A 92 10.33 -0.28 -10.22
N ARG A 93 9.47 -1.26 -9.94
CA ARG A 93 9.81 -2.69 -10.07
C ARG A 93 9.88 -3.17 -11.53
N GLY A 94 9.41 -2.35 -12.47
CA GLY A 94 9.19 -2.75 -13.86
C GLY A 94 7.90 -3.58 -13.98
N ARG A 95 7.18 -3.43 -15.09
CA ARG A 95 6.12 -4.39 -15.46
C ARG A 95 6.78 -5.76 -15.48
N ILE A 96 6.23 -6.73 -14.74
CA ILE A 96 6.53 -8.14 -14.99
C ILE A 96 6.22 -8.34 -16.47
N LEU A 97 7.26 -8.51 -17.29
CA LEU A 97 7.11 -8.99 -18.66
C LEU A 97 6.56 -10.41 -18.51
N ARG A 98 5.23 -10.55 -18.52
CA ARG A 98 4.59 -11.85 -18.68
C ARG A 98 4.91 -12.28 -20.11
N GLU A 99 5.66 -13.37 -20.24
CA GLU A 99 5.78 -14.07 -21.51
C GLU A 99 4.36 -14.51 -21.93
N GLN A 100 4.04 -14.33 -23.22
CA GLN A 100 2.77 -14.80 -23.77
C GLN A 100 2.65 -16.31 -23.49
N PRO A 101 1.53 -16.82 -22.95
CA PRO A 101 1.38 -18.25 -22.72
C PRO A 101 1.49 -18.98 -24.07
N ILE A 102 2.54 -19.78 -24.24
CA ILE A 102 2.70 -20.62 -25.42
C ILE A 102 1.71 -21.77 -25.28
N THR A 103 0.72 -21.84 -26.18
CA THR A 103 -0.16 -22.99 -26.30
C THR A 103 0.63 -24.15 -26.92
N TYR A 104 1.06 -25.10 -26.10
CA TYR A 104 1.57 -26.37 -26.61
C TYR A 104 0.39 -27.16 -27.18
N GLN A 105 0.30 -27.26 -28.51
CA GLN A 105 -0.55 -28.25 -29.15
C GLN A 105 0.12 -29.61 -28.95
N THR A 106 -0.32 -30.34 -27.94
CA THR A 106 -0.01 -31.77 -27.84
C THR A 106 -0.85 -32.47 -28.89
N ASP A 107 -0.21 -32.98 -29.95
CA ASP A 107 -0.88 -33.85 -30.92
C ASP A 107 -1.56 -35.00 -30.18
N ALA A 108 -2.88 -35.00 -30.23
CA ALA A 108 -3.71 -36.00 -29.58
C ALA A 108 -3.51 -37.35 -30.27
N GLY A 109 -2.68 -38.20 -29.67
CA GLY A 109 -2.57 -39.61 -29.98
C GLY A 109 -2.66 -40.45 -28.71
N ALA A 110 -3.90 -40.77 -28.30
CA ALA A 110 -4.31 -41.80 -27.32
C ALA A 110 -3.69 -41.69 -25.90
N SER A 111 -4.37 -41.87 -24.77
CA SER A 111 -5.52 -42.69 -24.41
C SER A 111 -6.00 -42.22 -23.03
N GLY A 112 -7.30 -42.30 -22.78
CA GLY A 112 -8.00 -41.60 -21.71
C GLY A 112 -7.53 -41.88 -20.28
N LEU A 113 -7.61 -40.83 -19.47
CA LEU A 113 -7.85 -40.82 -18.03
C LEU A 113 -8.57 -39.51 -17.69
N ASP A 114 -9.86 -39.44 -17.99
CA ASP A 114 -10.77 -38.48 -17.37
C ASP A 114 -10.98 -38.90 -15.91
N ALA A 115 -10.36 -38.20 -14.96
CA ALA A 115 -10.89 -37.99 -13.61
C ALA A 115 -9.86 -37.29 -12.72
N PHE A 116 -9.78 -35.95 -12.77
CA PHE A 116 -9.60 -35.10 -11.58
C PHE A 116 -9.96 -33.67 -11.99
N GLY A 117 -11.24 -33.34 -11.83
CA GLY A 117 -11.76 -31.99 -12.01
C GLY A 117 -11.23 -31.05 -10.93
N LEU A 118 -10.10 -30.42 -11.22
CA LEU A 118 -9.66 -29.21 -10.52
C LEU A 118 -9.96 -28.03 -11.42
N ASP A 119 -11.06 -27.36 -11.13
CA ASP A 119 -11.48 -26.15 -11.80
C ASP A 119 -10.53 -25.00 -11.41
N ALA A 120 -9.69 -24.57 -12.34
CA ALA A 120 -8.81 -23.42 -12.15
C ALA A 120 -9.57 -22.07 -12.16
N SER A 121 -10.87 -22.06 -11.81
CA SER A 121 -11.72 -20.87 -11.68
C SER A 121 -11.46 -20.06 -10.42
N GLY A 122 -10.62 -20.53 -9.50
CA GLY A 122 -10.39 -19.90 -8.19
C GLY A 122 -9.21 -18.95 -8.07
N LEU A 123 -8.40 -18.74 -9.12
CA LEU A 123 -7.13 -18.01 -9.03
C LEU A 123 -7.12 -16.59 -9.63
N ASP A 124 -8.24 -16.13 -10.18
CA ASP A 124 -8.42 -14.76 -10.68
C ASP A 124 -9.26 -13.90 -9.73
N VAL A 125 -8.99 -13.97 -8.42
CA VAL A 125 -9.54 -12.97 -7.50
C VAL A 125 -8.54 -11.82 -7.42
N PHE A 126 -8.99 -10.65 -7.91
CA PHE A 126 -8.33 -9.34 -7.91
C PHE A 126 -7.45 -9.01 -9.12
N THR A 127 -8.13 -8.68 -10.23
CA THR A 127 -7.49 -8.02 -11.40
C THR A 127 -7.92 -6.57 -11.59
N ASP A 128 -8.86 -6.04 -10.78
CA ASP A 128 -9.33 -4.65 -10.94
C ASP A 128 -8.72 -3.68 -9.91
N LYS A 129 -8.35 -2.49 -10.40
CA LYS A 129 -7.87 -1.36 -9.60
C LYS A 129 -8.96 -0.86 -8.65
N GLN A 130 -10.23 -1.08 -9.00
CA GLN A 130 -11.39 -0.76 -8.18
C GLN A 130 -11.50 -1.69 -6.96
N ASP A 131 -11.28 -3.01 -7.13
CA ASP A 131 -11.33 -3.96 -6.01
C ASP A 131 -10.26 -3.68 -4.94
N LEU A 132 -9.06 -3.30 -5.39
CA LEU A 132 -7.96 -2.90 -4.50
C LEU A 132 -8.27 -1.57 -3.79
N PHE A 133 -9.02 -0.68 -4.43
CA PHE A 133 -9.46 0.58 -3.83
C PHE A 133 -10.54 0.32 -2.77
N ASP A 134 -11.48 -0.57 -3.05
CA ASP A 134 -12.56 -0.95 -2.14
C ASP A 134 -12.03 -1.74 -0.93
N LEU A 135 -11.00 -2.58 -1.12
CA LEU A 135 -10.32 -3.30 -0.03
C LEU A 135 -9.57 -2.34 0.92
N LEU A 136 -9.02 -1.23 0.40
CA LEU A 136 -8.31 -0.23 1.22
C LEU A 136 -9.26 0.77 1.90
N GLN A 137 -10.48 0.93 1.40
CA GLN A 137 -11.52 1.77 1.98
C GLN A 137 -12.36 1.02 3.03
N ASN A 138 -12.50 -0.30 2.91
CA ASN A 138 -13.36 -1.14 3.76
C ASN A 138 -12.62 -2.14 4.65
N ILE A 139 -11.41 -1.86 5.13
CA ILE A 139 -10.81 -2.70 6.19
C ILE A 139 -11.65 -2.51 7.46
N PRO A 140 -12.40 -3.53 7.94
CA PRO A 140 -13.07 -3.44 9.22
C PRO A 140 -12.05 -3.58 10.34
N TYR A 141 -12.26 -2.85 11.44
CA TYR A 141 -11.47 -2.97 12.67
C TYR A 141 -11.59 -4.36 13.31
#